data_AF-A0A389MEU3-F1
#
_entry.id   AF-A0A389MEU3-F1
#
_cell.length_a   1.000
_cell.length_b   1.000
_cell.length_c   1.000
_cell.angle_alpha   90.00
_cell.angle_beta   90.00
_cell.angle_gamma   90.00
#
_symmetry.space_group_name_H-M   'P 1'
#
loop_
_entity.id
_entity.type
_entity.pdbx_description
1 polymer ?
#
loop_
_entity_poly.entity_id
_entity_poly.type
_entity_poly.pdbx_seq_one_letter_code
_entity_poly.pdbx_strand_id
1 'polypeptide(L)'
;MNLDNVRELADRLHFSFRHKVPQIIQTEAAECGLACLAMVCGYHGKHVDLQTLRQRYGISSRGATLRTLMDIGNANELKSRALKLDIDELSALKTPCILHWDLNHFVVLVAVKQGKVIIHDPVFGRRSLGMREVSEHFTGVALELWPDNGFTSEKPRVRLNLRKMMGNVSGLVPALTKIFCLSLMIESVNLLLPVGMQLVMDHVIPAKDPDLLTLICLGLLFFIIFRTGVSMLRAWTSLVMSTLIDVQWKARLFDHLLRLPLDYFEKRKLGDIQSRFTSLDTLRTTLTTNVVNSIIDGIMSIGLIVMMVLYGGWLIWVILGFTAVYTQLT
;
A
#
# COMPACT_ATOMS: atom_id res chain seq x y z
N MET A 1 1.41 27.13 -14.63
CA MET A 1 1.03 25.78 -14.17
C MET A 1 0.78 24.93 -15.40
N ASN A 2 1.67 23.98 -15.68
CA ASN A 2 1.75 23.28 -16.97
C ASN A 2 0.49 22.44 -17.22
N LEU A 3 -0.19 22.65 -18.35
CA LEU A 3 -1.39 21.90 -18.74
C LEU A 3 -1.12 20.39 -18.81
N ASP A 4 0.13 19.99 -19.06
CA ASP A 4 0.58 18.60 -19.07
C ASP A 4 0.64 18.00 -17.66
N ASN A 5 1.08 18.75 -16.64
CA ASN A 5 1.07 18.29 -15.24
C ASN A 5 -0.37 18.16 -14.72
N VAL A 6 -1.27 19.03 -15.13
CA VAL A 6 -2.70 18.95 -14.75
C VAL A 6 -3.36 17.73 -15.41
N ARG A 7 -2.99 17.39 -16.65
CA ARG A 7 -3.43 16.16 -17.31
C ARG A 7 -2.83 14.91 -16.66
N GLU A 8 -1.57 14.94 -16.24
CA GLU A 8 -0.93 13.84 -15.52
C GLU A 8 -1.56 13.61 -14.13
N LEU A 9 -1.87 14.69 -13.40
CA LEU A 9 -2.61 14.66 -12.14
C LEU A 9 -4.07 14.20 -12.32
N ALA A 10 -4.74 14.65 -13.39
CA ALA A 10 -6.07 14.18 -13.74
C ALA A 10 -6.08 12.71 -14.19
N ASP A 11 -5.01 12.21 -14.81
CA ASP A 11 -4.87 10.78 -15.13
C ASP A 11 -4.63 9.91 -13.89
N ARG A 12 -4.04 10.49 -12.82
CA ARG A 12 -3.92 9.88 -11.49
C ARG A 12 -5.22 9.96 -10.66
N LEU A 13 -6.11 10.90 -10.97
CA LEU A 13 -7.43 11.03 -10.32
C LEU A 13 -8.49 10.28 -11.15
N HIS A 14 -8.69 9.01 -10.79
CA HIS A 14 -9.59 8.06 -11.47
C HIS A 14 -11.08 8.48 -11.45
N PHE A 15 -11.49 9.42 -12.32
CA PHE A 15 -12.89 9.74 -12.64
C PHE A 15 -13.32 9.20 -14.02
N SER A 16 -12.69 8.11 -14.48
CA SER A 16 -12.97 7.51 -15.79
C SER A 16 -14.12 6.50 -15.71
N PHE A 17 -15.25 6.82 -16.35
CA PHE A 17 -16.33 5.89 -16.72
C PHE A 17 -15.89 4.82 -17.75
N ARG A 18 -14.64 4.84 -18.21
CA ARG A 18 -14.05 3.81 -19.08
C ARG A 18 -13.20 2.84 -18.26
N HIS A 19 -13.45 1.54 -18.43
CA HIS A 19 -12.59 0.47 -17.91
C HIS A 19 -11.17 0.68 -18.47
N LYS A 20 -10.20 0.95 -17.60
CA LYS A 20 -8.77 1.02 -17.95
C LYS A 20 -8.17 -0.37 -17.72
N VAL A 21 -7.29 -0.82 -18.62
CA VAL A 21 -6.53 -2.06 -18.41
C VAL A 21 -5.57 -1.81 -17.23
N PRO A 22 -5.62 -2.59 -16.14
CA PRO A 22 -4.68 -2.41 -15.05
C PRO A 22 -3.25 -2.73 -15.52
N GLN A 23 -2.27 -2.19 -14.80
CA GLN A 23 -0.87 -2.48 -15.05
C GLN A 23 -0.38 -3.42 -13.96
N ILE A 24 0.03 -4.62 -14.36
CA ILE A 24 0.53 -5.63 -13.42
C ILE A 24 1.96 -5.97 -13.85
N ILE A 25 2.92 -5.64 -13.00
CA ILE A 25 4.33 -5.94 -13.21
C ILE A 25 4.61 -7.37 -12.71
N GLN A 26 5.36 -8.14 -13.50
CA GLN A 26 5.73 -9.50 -13.15
C GLN A 26 6.71 -9.50 -11.97
N THR A 27 6.56 -10.47 -11.06
CA THR A 27 7.48 -10.62 -9.92
C THR A 27 8.56 -11.66 -10.22
N GLU A 28 8.23 -12.69 -10.99
CA GLU A 28 9.19 -13.71 -11.46
C GLU A 28 9.31 -13.67 -13.00
N ALA A 29 10.48 -14.06 -13.54
CA ALA A 29 10.79 -13.93 -14.96
C ALA A 29 9.89 -14.79 -15.88
N ALA A 30 9.34 -15.90 -15.37
CA ALA A 30 8.51 -16.84 -16.12
C ALA A 30 7.01 -16.48 -16.15
N GLU A 31 6.62 -15.31 -15.63
CA GLU A 31 5.22 -14.98 -15.34
C GLU A 31 4.55 -13.99 -16.30
N CYS A 32 5.26 -13.52 -17.32
CA CYS A 32 4.75 -12.52 -18.26
C CYS A 32 3.35 -12.88 -18.78
N GLY A 33 3.11 -14.16 -19.11
CA GLY A 33 1.82 -14.66 -19.55
C GLY A 33 0.70 -14.57 -18.50
N LEU A 34 0.97 -14.89 -17.22
CA LEU A 34 -0.03 -14.73 -16.15
C LEU A 34 -0.32 -13.27 -15.88
N ALA A 35 0.70 -12.43 -15.91
CA ALA A 35 0.53 -10.99 -15.73
C ALA A 35 -0.36 -10.43 -16.84
N CYS A 36 -0.15 -10.84 -18.09
CA CYS A 36 -1.00 -10.49 -19.22
C CYS A 36 -2.45 -10.95 -19.02
N LEU A 37 -2.65 -12.20 -18.59
CA LEU A 37 -3.98 -12.75 -18.36
C LEU A 37 -4.70 -12.05 -17.19
N ALA A 38 -3.98 -11.77 -16.10
CA ALA A 38 -4.49 -10.99 -14.95
C ALA A 38 -4.88 -9.57 -15.36
N MET A 39 -4.11 -8.92 -16.25
CA MET A 39 -4.44 -7.60 -16.79
C MET A 39 -5.74 -7.63 -17.59
N VAL A 40 -5.93 -8.64 -18.44
CA VAL A 40 -7.16 -8.79 -19.23
C VAL A 40 -8.37 -9.15 -18.35
N CYS A 41 -8.21 -10.05 -17.38
CA CYS A 41 -9.25 -10.33 -16.38
C CYS A 41 -9.67 -9.06 -15.64
N GLY A 42 -8.69 -8.26 -15.20
CA GLY A 42 -8.92 -7.00 -14.48
C GLY A 42 -9.66 -5.96 -15.32
N TYR A 43 -9.37 -5.87 -16.61
CA TYR A 43 -10.11 -5.02 -17.55
C TYR A 43 -11.59 -5.39 -17.64
N HIS A 44 -11.90 -6.69 -17.70
CA HIS A 44 -13.27 -7.20 -17.71
C HIS A 44 -13.93 -7.21 -16.33
N GLY A 45 -13.22 -6.77 -15.28
CA GLY A 45 -13.78 -6.57 -13.94
C GLY A 45 -13.60 -7.74 -12.98
N LYS A 46 -12.73 -8.72 -13.29
CA LYS A 46 -12.33 -9.82 -12.40
C LYS A 46 -10.88 -9.65 -12.00
N HIS A 47 -10.64 -9.19 -10.77
CA HIS A 47 -9.27 -8.93 -10.31
C HIS A 47 -8.68 -10.21 -9.71
N VAL A 48 -7.79 -10.85 -10.48
CA VAL A 48 -7.08 -12.05 -10.02
C VAL A 48 -5.66 -11.66 -9.66
N ASP A 49 -5.24 -12.01 -8.44
CA ASP A 49 -3.88 -11.77 -7.98
C ASP A 49 -2.90 -12.76 -8.65
N LEU A 50 -1.71 -12.26 -9.00
CA LEU A 50 -0.64 -13.05 -9.63
C LEU A 50 -0.26 -14.25 -8.76
N GLN A 51 -0.19 -14.06 -7.44
CA GLN A 51 0.13 -15.16 -6.53
C GLN A 51 -0.95 -16.26 -6.56
N THR A 52 -2.21 -15.87 -6.69
CA THR A 52 -3.33 -16.82 -6.77
C THR A 52 -3.28 -17.61 -8.09
N LEU A 53 -3.02 -16.95 -9.21
CA LEU A 53 -2.82 -17.61 -10.51
C LEU A 53 -1.62 -18.57 -10.46
N ARG A 54 -0.51 -18.14 -9.87
CA ARG A 54 0.70 -18.94 -9.71
C ARG A 54 0.44 -20.21 -8.90
N GLN A 55 -0.21 -20.08 -7.75
CA GLN A 55 -0.52 -21.21 -6.86
C GLN A 55 -1.48 -22.21 -7.50
N ARG A 56 -2.46 -21.72 -8.27
CA ARG A 56 -3.50 -22.57 -8.86
C ARG A 56 -3.04 -23.29 -10.12
N TYR A 57 -2.24 -22.64 -10.97
CA TYR A 57 -1.93 -23.16 -12.31
C TYR A 57 -0.47 -23.56 -12.50
N GLY A 58 0.44 -23.21 -11.57
CA GLY A 58 1.82 -23.71 -11.52
C GLY A 58 2.58 -23.60 -12.84
N ILE A 59 3.16 -22.43 -13.13
CA ILE A 59 3.94 -22.26 -14.36
C ILE A 59 5.35 -22.86 -14.22
N SER A 60 5.80 -23.52 -15.28
CA SER A 60 7.16 -24.06 -15.36
C SER A 60 8.21 -22.94 -15.36
N SER A 61 9.43 -23.23 -14.93
CA SER A 61 10.55 -22.28 -15.05
C SER A 61 10.84 -21.84 -16.50
N ARG A 62 10.28 -22.53 -17.50
CA ARG A 62 10.37 -22.20 -18.94
C ARG A 62 9.29 -21.22 -19.42
N GLY A 63 8.39 -20.78 -18.55
CA GLY A 63 7.30 -19.85 -18.88
C GLY A 63 5.97 -20.53 -19.25
N ALA A 64 4.99 -19.71 -19.64
CA ALA A 64 3.69 -20.16 -20.15
C ALA A 64 3.71 -20.35 -21.66
N THR A 65 3.02 -21.38 -22.15
CA THR A 65 2.70 -21.48 -23.58
C THR A 65 1.38 -20.79 -23.89
N LEU A 66 1.14 -20.44 -25.16
CA LEU A 66 -0.14 -19.86 -25.60
C LEU A 66 -1.33 -20.77 -25.23
N ARG A 67 -1.15 -22.09 -25.36
CA ARG A 67 -2.16 -23.09 -24.97
C ARG A 67 -2.45 -23.04 -23.48
N THR A 68 -1.41 -22.94 -22.65
CA THR A 68 -1.55 -22.77 -21.19
C THR A 68 -2.35 -21.51 -20.87
N LEU A 69 -2.11 -20.39 -21.57
CA LEU A 69 -2.88 -19.16 -21.37
C LEU A 69 -4.35 -19.31 -21.77
N MET A 70 -4.64 -20.04 -22.85
CA MET A 70 -6.03 -20.37 -23.22
C MET A 70 -6.71 -21.24 -22.15
N ASP A 71 -6.03 -22.27 -21.66
CA ASP A 71 -6.57 -23.18 -20.63
C ASP A 71 -6.85 -22.43 -19.32
N ILE A 72 -5.92 -21.56 -18.89
CA ILE A 72 -6.09 -20.71 -17.70
C ILE A 72 -7.21 -19.68 -17.93
N GLY A 73 -7.30 -19.09 -19.12
CA GLY A 73 -8.35 -18.14 -19.48
C GLY A 73 -9.73 -18.79 -19.38
N ASN A 74 -9.90 -19.96 -19.99
CA ASN A 74 -11.13 -20.74 -19.95
C ASN A 74 -11.48 -21.13 -18.50
N ALA A 75 -10.50 -21.54 -17.69
CA ALA A 75 -10.71 -21.83 -16.26
C ALA A 75 -11.09 -20.60 -15.42
N ASN A 76 -10.85 -19.38 -15.93
CA ASN A 76 -11.30 -18.12 -15.35
C ASN A 76 -12.58 -17.58 -16.01
N GLU A 77 -13.28 -18.41 -16.79
CA GLU A 77 -14.53 -18.09 -17.50
C GLU A 77 -14.34 -17.03 -18.62
N LEU A 78 -13.14 -16.95 -19.19
CA LEU A 78 -12.88 -16.19 -20.40
C LEU A 78 -12.88 -17.13 -21.61
N LYS A 79 -13.62 -16.77 -22.66
CA LYS A 79 -13.44 -17.36 -23.98
C LYS A 79 -12.17 -16.80 -24.61
N SER A 80 -11.44 -17.67 -25.29
CA SER A 80 -10.16 -17.36 -25.91
C SER A 80 -10.16 -17.70 -27.39
N ARG A 81 -9.51 -16.85 -28.21
CA ARG A 81 -9.31 -17.07 -29.64
C ARG A 81 -7.89 -16.70 -30.04
N ALA A 82 -7.10 -17.71 -30.39
CA ALA A 82 -5.77 -17.51 -30.96
C ALA A 82 -5.88 -17.17 -32.46
N LEU A 83 -5.15 -16.15 -32.89
CA LEU A 83 -5.14 -15.64 -34.26
C LEU A 83 -3.69 -15.50 -34.73
N LYS A 84 -3.48 -15.76 -36.02
CA LYS A 84 -2.26 -15.40 -36.73
C LYS A 84 -2.61 -14.29 -37.71
N LEU A 85 -1.90 -13.18 -37.64
CA LEU A 85 -2.20 -11.98 -38.41
C LEU A 85 -0.94 -11.16 -38.69
N ASP A 86 -1.03 -10.31 -39.72
CA ASP A 86 0.03 -9.36 -40.04
C ASP A 86 -0.12 -8.07 -39.22
N ILE A 87 0.94 -7.25 -39.20
CA ILE A 87 0.99 -6.06 -38.35
C ILE A 87 -0.09 -5.02 -38.69
N ASP A 88 -0.46 -4.91 -39.96
CA ASP A 88 -1.47 -3.97 -40.44
C ASP A 88 -2.88 -4.30 -39.88
N GLU A 89 -3.10 -5.56 -39.52
CA GLU A 89 -4.37 -6.06 -38.98
C GLU A 89 -4.49 -5.88 -37.46
N LEU A 90 -3.45 -5.38 -36.77
CA LEU A 90 -3.48 -5.15 -35.31
C LEU A 90 -4.64 -4.23 -34.88
N SER A 91 -5.04 -3.31 -35.74
CA SER A 91 -6.15 -2.39 -35.48
C SER A 91 -7.53 -3.05 -35.50
N ALA A 92 -7.64 -4.25 -36.11
CA ALA A 92 -8.88 -5.02 -36.19
C ALA A 92 -9.10 -5.96 -35.00
N LEU A 93 -8.09 -6.13 -34.14
CA LEU A 93 -8.17 -6.99 -32.96
C LEU A 93 -9.11 -6.43 -31.89
N LYS A 94 -9.81 -7.32 -31.19
CA LYS A 94 -10.57 -6.97 -29.99
C LYS A 94 -9.63 -6.68 -28.82
N THR A 95 -9.53 -5.42 -28.44
CA THR A 95 -8.73 -4.99 -27.29
C THR A 95 -9.49 -5.06 -25.96
N PRO A 96 -8.84 -5.41 -24.83
CA PRO A 96 -7.43 -5.81 -24.74
C PRO A 96 -7.22 -7.27 -25.17
N CYS A 97 -6.11 -7.52 -25.86
CA CYS A 97 -5.68 -8.86 -26.27
C CYS A 97 -4.20 -9.07 -25.93
N ILE A 98 -3.78 -10.32 -25.84
CA ILE A 98 -2.38 -10.68 -25.55
C ILE A 98 -1.66 -10.87 -26.88
N LEU A 99 -0.49 -10.26 -27.04
CA LEU A 99 0.40 -10.44 -28.18
C LEU A 99 1.60 -11.29 -27.75
N HIS A 100 2.04 -12.16 -28.64
CA HIS A 100 3.32 -12.84 -28.48
C HIS A 100 4.44 -11.95 -29.02
N TRP A 101 5.51 -11.82 -28.25
CA TRP A 101 6.53 -10.79 -28.39
C TRP A 101 7.92 -11.42 -28.27
N ASP A 102 8.85 -11.08 -29.17
CA ASP A 102 10.26 -11.52 -29.16
C ASP A 102 10.49 -13.05 -29.05
N LEU A 103 9.50 -13.85 -29.43
CA LEU A 103 9.48 -15.33 -29.35
C LEU A 103 9.59 -15.93 -27.94
N ASN A 104 9.68 -15.11 -26.89
CA ASN A 104 9.87 -15.56 -25.52
C ASN A 104 9.07 -14.75 -24.48
N HIS A 105 8.24 -13.80 -24.92
CA HIS A 105 7.54 -12.86 -24.06
C HIS A 105 6.09 -12.66 -24.48
N PHE A 106 5.27 -12.17 -23.54
CA PHE A 106 3.88 -11.80 -23.79
C PHE A 106 3.63 -10.38 -23.32
N VAL A 107 2.88 -9.62 -24.11
CA VAL A 107 2.46 -8.25 -23.80
C VAL A 107 0.96 -8.08 -24.04
N VAL A 108 0.32 -7.10 -23.41
CA VAL A 108 -1.10 -6.81 -23.63
C VAL A 108 -1.26 -5.61 -24.56
N LEU A 109 -1.91 -5.80 -25.69
CA LEU A 109 -2.35 -4.70 -26.56
C LEU A 109 -3.55 -4.01 -25.92
N VAL A 110 -3.42 -2.72 -25.64
CA VAL A 110 -4.48 -1.91 -25.01
C VAL A 110 -5.26 -1.12 -26.04
N ALA A 111 -4.57 -0.49 -27.00
CA ALA A 111 -5.19 0.28 -28.07
C ALA A 111 -4.21 0.55 -29.21
N VAL A 112 -4.72 0.67 -30.43
CA VAL A 112 -4.01 1.23 -31.59
C VAL A 112 -4.64 2.58 -31.91
N LYS A 113 -3.86 3.67 -31.84
CA LYS A 113 -4.35 5.04 -32.05
C LYS A 113 -3.34 5.87 -32.84
N GLN A 114 -3.80 6.56 -33.89
CA GLN A 114 -2.99 7.54 -34.65
C GLN A 114 -1.61 6.99 -35.07
N GLY A 115 -1.54 5.74 -35.52
CA GLY A 115 -0.29 5.08 -35.94
C GLY A 115 0.64 4.66 -34.80
N LYS A 116 0.22 4.80 -33.53
CA LYS A 116 0.92 4.31 -32.34
C LYS A 116 0.17 3.13 -31.72
N VAL A 117 0.93 2.16 -31.24
CA VAL A 117 0.43 0.96 -30.55
C VAL A 117 0.73 1.10 -29.07
N ILE A 118 -0.31 1.08 -28.25
CA ILE A 118 -0.21 1.15 -26.79
C ILE A 118 -0.25 -0.26 -26.25
N ILE A 119 0.86 -0.69 -25.63
CA ILE A 119 0.99 -1.99 -24.99
C ILE A 119 1.26 -1.84 -23.50
N HIS A 120 0.81 -2.80 -22.71
CA HIS A 120 1.25 -3.01 -21.34
C HIS A 120 2.18 -4.21 -21.33
N ASP A 121 3.44 -3.94 -20.99
CA ASP A 121 4.49 -4.92 -20.84
C ASP A 121 4.60 -5.31 -19.35
N PRO A 122 4.50 -6.61 -19.00
CA PRO A 122 4.71 -7.06 -17.63
C PRO A 122 6.08 -6.68 -17.02
N VAL A 123 7.09 -6.41 -17.84
CA VAL A 123 8.45 -6.02 -17.39
C VAL A 123 8.58 -4.52 -17.29
N PHE A 124 8.21 -3.80 -18.36
CA PHE A 124 8.50 -2.36 -18.51
C PHE A 124 7.30 -1.45 -18.24
N GLY A 125 6.11 -2.01 -17.99
CA GLY A 125 4.89 -1.24 -17.78
C GLY A 125 4.29 -0.71 -19.08
N ARG A 126 3.75 0.52 -19.08
CA ARG A 126 3.04 1.07 -20.25
C ARG A 126 4.03 1.56 -21.28
N ARG A 127 3.94 1.07 -22.51
CA ARG A 127 4.72 1.55 -23.65
C ARG A 127 3.82 2.01 -24.78
N SER A 128 4.25 3.05 -25.48
CA SER A 128 3.60 3.56 -26.69
C SER A 128 4.61 3.49 -27.82
N LEU A 129 4.47 2.49 -28.68
CA LEU A 129 5.44 2.16 -29.72
C LEU A 129 4.96 2.63 -31.08
N GLY A 130 5.90 2.98 -31.96
CA GLY A 130 5.61 3.20 -33.37
C GLY A 130 5.41 1.86 -34.10
N MET A 131 4.68 1.86 -35.21
CA MET A 131 4.38 0.61 -35.95
C MET A 131 5.65 -0.14 -36.40
N ARG A 132 6.71 0.59 -36.77
CA ARG A 132 8.01 0.00 -37.12
C ARG A 132 8.63 -0.81 -35.98
N GLU A 133 8.67 -0.23 -34.79
CA GLU A 133 9.21 -0.90 -33.59
C GLU A 133 8.37 -2.13 -33.22
N VAL A 134 7.04 -2.04 -33.34
CA VAL A 134 6.16 -3.20 -33.12
C VAL A 134 6.46 -4.32 -34.13
N SER A 135 6.79 -3.99 -35.37
CA SER A 135 7.11 -4.99 -36.41
C SER A 135 8.36 -5.79 -36.14
N GLU A 136 9.33 -5.23 -35.42
CA GLU A 136 10.57 -5.92 -35.09
C GLU A 136 10.34 -6.99 -34.01
N HIS A 137 9.35 -6.77 -33.15
CA HIS A 137 9.12 -7.60 -31.97
C HIS A 137 7.88 -8.51 -32.06
N PHE A 138 6.84 -8.09 -32.78
CA PHE A 138 5.58 -8.82 -32.89
C PHE A 138 5.76 -10.06 -33.76
N THR A 139 5.44 -11.23 -33.20
CA THR A 139 5.70 -12.51 -33.90
C THR A 139 4.54 -12.93 -34.81
N GLY A 140 3.53 -12.08 -35.02
CA GLY A 140 2.34 -12.41 -35.83
C GLY A 140 1.28 -13.23 -35.09
N VAL A 141 1.40 -13.46 -33.77
CA VAL A 141 0.46 -14.27 -32.99
C VAL A 141 -0.21 -13.43 -31.91
N ALA A 142 -1.55 -13.42 -31.91
CA ALA A 142 -2.36 -12.74 -30.91
C ALA A 142 -3.40 -13.70 -30.28
N LEU A 143 -3.79 -13.37 -29.05
CA LEU A 143 -4.79 -14.09 -28.28
C LEU A 143 -5.83 -13.09 -27.78
N GLU A 144 -7.01 -13.14 -28.39
CA GLU A 144 -8.17 -12.40 -27.93
C GLU A 144 -8.88 -13.14 -26.80
N LEU A 145 -9.36 -12.37 -25.82
CA LEU A 145 -9.98 -12.87 -24.61
C LEU A 145 -11.19 -12.02 -24.27
N TRP A 146 -12.34 -12.65 -24.05
CA TRP A 146 -13.56 -11.97 -23.64
C TRP A 146 -14.38 -12.82 -22.65
N PRO A 147 -15.21 -12.18 -21.80
CA PRO A 147 -16.09 -12.87 -20.85
C PRO A 147 -16.98 -13.91 -21.51
N ASP A 148 -17.05 -15.12 -20.95
CA ASP A 148 -18.06 -16.11 -21.31
C ASP A 148 -19.36 -15.91 -20.49
N ASN A 149 -20.42 -16.63 -20.81
CA ASN A 149 -21.73 -16.54 -20.14
C ASN A 149 -21.66 -16.79 -18.62
N GLY A 150 -20.65 -17.51 -18.14
CA GLY A 150 -20.40 -17.76 -16.72
C GLY A 150 -19.54 -16.70 -16.03
N PHE A 151 -18.98 -15.73 -16.76
CA PHE A 151 -18.02 -14.79 -16.22
C PHE A 151 -18.66 -13.86 -15.17
N THR A 152 -18.18 -13.99 -13.94
CA THR A 152 -18.58 -13.13 -12.84
C THR A 152 -17.56 -12.03 -12.58
N SER A 153 -17.98 -10.77 -12.67
CA SER A 153 -17.15 -9.63 -12.28
C SER A 153 -17.02 -9.59 -10.75
N GLU A 154 -15.94 -10.18 -10.25
CA GLU A 154 -15.56 -10.06 -8.86
C GLU A 154 -14.68 -8.82 -8.66
N LYS A 155 -15.25 -7.78 -8.06
CA LYS A 155 -14.45 -6.67 -7.51
C LYS A 155 -13.53 -7.24 -6.43
N PRO A 156 -12.22 -6.91 -6.44
CA PRO A 156 -11.26 -7.47 -5.51
C PRO A 156 -11.68 -7.14 -4.09
N ARG A 157 -12.10 -8.15 -3.33
CA ARG A 157 -12.25 -8.05 -1.87
C ARG A 157 -10.95 -8.45 -1.20
N VAL A 158 -9.81 -7.86 -1.60
CA VAL A 158 -8.66 -7.84 -0.69
C VAL A 158 -8.92 -6.76 0.34
N ARG A 159 -9.95 -6.95 1.17
CA ARG A 159 -10.00 -6.27 2.45
C ARG A 159 -8.86 -6.91 3.24
N LEU A 160 -7.72 -6.23 3.32
CA LEU A 160 -6.70 -6.55 4.31
C LEU A 160 -7.41 -6.56 5.66
N ASN A 161 -7.74 -7.75 6.12
CA ASN A 161 -8.51 -7.91 7.33
C ASN A 161 -7.49 -7.79 8.46
N LEU A 162 -7.13 -6.55 8.79
CA LEU A 162 -6.16 -6.20 9.84
C LEU A 162 -6.50 -6.96 11.13
N ARG A 163 -7.80 -7.21 11.39
CA ARG A 163 -8.27 -8.02 12.52
C ARG A 163 -7.83 -9.49 12.45
N LYS A 164 -7.83 -10.13 11.27
CA LYS A 164 -7.28 -11.49 11.09
C LYS A 164 -5.75 -11.52 11.24
N MET A 165 -5.05 -10.46 10.78
CA MET A 165 -3.60 -10.36 10.96
C MET A 165 -3.22 -10.12 12.42
N MET A 166 -3.96 -9.26 13.14
CA MET A 166 -3.74 -8.96 14.56
C MET A 166 -4.20 -10.10 15.49
N GLY A 167 -5.22 -10.87 15.11
CA GLY A 167 -5.77 -11.97 15.92
C GLY A 167 -4.88 -13.20 15.99
N ASN A 168 -3.97 -13.38 15.04
CA ASN A 168 -3.08 -14.56 15.00
C ASN A 168 -1.83 -14.42 15.90
N VAL A 169 -1.71 -13.35 16.69
CA VAL A 169 -0.51 -13.07 17.48
C VAL A 169 -0.89 -12.92 18.95
N SER A 170 -0.50 -13.91 19.75
CA SER A 170 -0.73 -13.90 21.19
C SER A 170 -0.02 -12.71 21.83
N GLY A 171 -0.76 -11.86 22.54
CA GLY A 171 -0.19 -10.74 23.30
C GLY A 171 -0.13 -9.39 22.56
N LEU A 172 -0.44 -9.34 21.27
CA LEU A 172 -0.42 -8.08 20.51
C LEU A 172 -1.47 -7.08 21.01
N VAL A 173 -2.73 -7.52 21.20
CA VAL A 173 -3.81 -6.63 21.65
C VAL A 173 -3.58 -6.09 23.07
N PRO A 174 -3.20 -6.92 24.07
CA PRO A 174 -2.81 -6.41 25.38
C PRO A 174 -1.61 -5.45 25.34
N ALA A 175 -0.61 -5.71 24.49
CA ALA A 175 0.55 -4.84 24.32
C ALA A 175 0.15 -3.45 23.80
N LEU A 176 -0.63 -3.43 22.70
CA LEU A 176 -1.15 -2.19 22.11
C LEU A 176 -1.97 -1.39 23.12
N THR A 177 -2.79 -2.06 23.92
CA THR A 177 -3.65 -1.40 24.91
C THR A 177 -2.81 -0.75 26.02
N LYS A 178 -1.77 -1.43 26.53
CA LYS A 178 -0.83 -0.86 27.53
C LYS A 178 -0.08 0.36 26.97
N ILE A 179 0.46 0.26 25.76
CA ILE A 179 1.18 1.36 25.12
C ILE A 179 0.24 2.55 24.89
N PHE A 180 -0.99 2.29 24.44
CA PHE A 180 -2.01 3.31 24.23
C PHE A 180 -2.35 4.04 25.54
N CYS A 181 -2.64 3.31 26.63
CA CYS A 181 -2.94 3.91 27.94
C CYS A 181 -1.78 4.77 28.47
N LEU A 182 -0.53 4.27 28.38
CA LEU A 182 0.63 5.05 28.81
C LEU A 182 0.83 6.30 27.94
N SER A 183 0.56 6.21 26.64
CA SER A 183 0.61 7.36 25.74
C SER A 183 -0.42 8.41 26.14
N LEU A 184 -1.66 7.99 26.41
CA LEU A 184 -2.73 8.90 26.85
C LEU A 184 -2.39 9.64 28.15
N MET A 185 -1.69 8.99 29.09
CA MET A 185 -1.22 9.64 30.33
C MET A 185 -0.17 10.72 30.05
N ILE A 186 0.82 10.44 29.20
CA ILE A 186 1.83 11.43 28.75
C ILE A 186 1.13 12.63 28.13
N GLU A 187 0.09 12.33 27.37
CA GLU A 187 -0.65 13.29 26.57
C GLU A 187 -1.49 14.26 27.39
N SER A 188 -2.13 13.72 28.44
CA SER A 188 -2.85 14.52 29.42
C SER A 188 -1.92 15.54 30.09
N VAL A 189 -0.66 15.15 30.35
CA VAL A 189 0.35 16.06 30.92
C VAL A 189 0.82 17.11 29.90
N ASN A 190 0.93 16.77 28.62
CA ASN A 190 1.27 17.74 27.58
C ASN A 190 0.25 18.88 27.49
N LEU A 191 -1.04 18.58 27.63
CA LEU A 191 -2.10 19.60 27.63
C LEU A 191 -2.11 20.47 28.90
N LEU A 192 -1.57 20.00 30.02
CA LEU A 192 -1.43 20.80 31.24
C LEU A 192 -0.36 21.90 31.12
N LEU A 193 0.63 21.74 30.25
CA LEU A 193 1.71 22.72 30.08
C LEU A 193 1.19 24.09 29.58
N PRO A 194 0.40 24.18 28.50
CA PRO A 194 -0.24 25.44 28.09
C PRO A 194 -1.09 26.09 29.18
N VAL A 195 -1.85 25.29 29.95
CA VAL A 195 -2.68 25.79 31.05
C VAL A 195 -1.81 26.39 32.16
N GLY A 196 -0.73 25.72 32.54
CA GLY A 196 0.21 26.25 33.52
C GLY A 196 0.82 27.59 33.08
N MET A 197 1.22 27.69 31.80
CA MET A 197 1.73 28.94 31.23
C MET A 197 0.66 30.05 31.25
N GLN A 198 -0.58 29.72 30.93
CA GLN A 198 -1.69 30.66 30.99
C GLN A 198 -1.92 31.17 32.42
N LEU A 199 -1.95 30.28 33.42
CA LEU A 199 -2.11 30.68 34.82
C LEU A 199 -0.99 31.62 35.29
N VAL A 200 0.26 31.36 34.86
CA VAL A 200 1.39 32.25 35.16
C VAL A 200 1.17 33.64 34.53
N MET A 201 0.80 33.69 33.25
CA MET A 201 0.62 34.96 32.53
C MET A 201 -0.58 35.76 33.03
N ASP A 202 -1.72 35.11 33.28
CA ASP A 202 -2.98 35.80 33.53
C ASP A 202 -3.21 36.10 35.02
N HIS A 203 -2.64 35.29 35.93
CA HIS A 203 -2.92 35.42 37.37
C HIS A 203 -1.68 35.77 38.18
N VAL A 204 -0.55 35.10 37.94
CA VAL A 204 0.66 35.29 38.76
C VAL A 204 1.35 36.63 38.49
N ILE A 205 1.57 36.94 37.21
CA ILE A 205 2.26 38.18 36.82
C ILE A 205 1.45 39.42 37.23
N PRO A 206 0.12 39.50 36.99
CA PRO A 206 -0.66 40.67 37.41
C PRO A 206 -0.79 40.80 38.93
N ALA A 207 -0.95 39.68 39.66
CA ALA A 207 -1.06 39.69 41.11
C ALA A 207 0.29 39.91 41.83
N LYS A 208 1.42 39.77 41.12
CA LYS A 208 2.79 39.82 41.68
C LYS A 208 2.97 38.88 42.88
N ASP A 209 2.36 37.70 42.83
CA ASP A 209 2.38 36.71 43.90
C ASP A 209 3.50 35.67 43.67
N PRO A 210 4.67 35.79 44.34
CA PRO A 210 5.78 34.85 44.15
C PRO A 210 5.49 33.46 44.75
N ASP A 211 4.59 33.35 45.72
CA ASP A 211 4.25 32.08 46.34
C ASP A 211 3.42 31.23 45.37
N LEU A 212 2.43 31.85 44.70
CA LEU A 212 1.67 31.20 43.63
C LEU A 212 2.54 30.81 42.44
N LEU A 213 3.52 31.66 42.06
CA LEU A 213 4.50 31.34 41.02
C LEU A 213 5.28 30.07 41.36
N THR A 214 5.83 30.01 42.56
CA THR A 214 6.66 28.90 43.03
C THR A 214 5.84 27.60 43.06
N LEU A 215 4.58 27.65 43.52
CA LEU A 215 3.67 26.52 43.53
C LEU A 215 3.42 25.97 42.12
N ILE A 216 3.09 26.84 41.15
CA ILE A 216 2.84 26.43 39.76
C ILE A 216 4.11 25.87 39.13
N CYS A 217 5.26 26.52 39.30
CA CYS A 217 6.54 26.04 38.79
C CYS A 217 6.91 24.67 39.35
N LEU A 218 6.74 24.45 40.66
CA LEU A 218 7.01 23.16 41.30
C LEU A 218 6.05 22.07 40.78
N GLY A 219 4.77 22.41 40.60
CA GLY A 219 3.78 21.52 40.02
C GLY A 219 4.12 21.12 38.57
N LEU A 220 4.47 22.08 37.72
CA LEU A 220 4.90 21.83 36.34
C LEU A 220 6.17 20.99 36.28
N LEU A 221 7.15 21.27 37.14
CA LEU A 221 8.37 20.48 37.25
C LEU A 221 8.05 19.02 37.62
N PHE A 222 7.19 18.82 38.61
CA PHE A 222 6.72 17.49 38.99
C PHE A 222 6.04 16.77 37.82
N PHE A 223 5.14 17.44 37.10
CA PHE A 223 4.47 16.87 35.93
C PHE A 223 5.45 16.51 34.81
N ILE A 224 6.48 17.33 34.55
CA ILE A 224 7.53 17.02 33.55
C ILE A 224 8.32 15.77 33.96
N ILE A 225 8.71 15.66 35.23
CA ILE A 225 9.43 14.49 35.75
C ILE A 225 8.53 13.24 35.65
N PHE A 226 7.28 13.35 36.09
CA PHE A 226 6.29 12.28 36.01
C PHE A 226 6.09 11.81 34.56
N ARG A 227 5.85 12.75 33.64
CA ARG A 227 5.72 12.48 32.20
C ARG A 227 6.95 11.76 31.66
N THR A 228 8.14 12.17 32.05
CA THR A 228 9.39 11.55 31.61
C THR A 228 9.49 10.10 32.10
N GLY A 229 9.13 9.84 33.36
CA GLY A 229 9.06 8.50 33.92
C GLY A 229 8.06 7.60 33.19
N VAL A 230 6.85 8.10 32.93
CA VAL A 230 5.82 7.36 32.15
C VAL A 230 6.30 7.12 30.71
N SER A 231 6.98 8.08 30.10
CA SER A 231 7.55 7.93 28.76
C SER A 231 8.61 6.83 28.70
N MET A 232 9.46 6.75 29.72
CA MET A 232 10.46 5.69 29.83
C MET A 232 9.80 4.31 30.00
N LEU A 233 8.76 4.20 30.84
CA LEU A 233 7.99 2.98 31.01
C LEU A 233 7.29 2.54 29.71
N ARG A 234 6.74 3.50 28.96
CA ARG A 234 6.13 3.26 27.65
C ARG A 234 7.16 2.76 26.64
N ALA A 235 8.32 3.40 26.56
CA ALA A 235 9.40 3.01 25.67
C ALA A 235 9.90 1.59 25.98
N TRP A 236 10.10 1.28 27.27
CA TRP A 236 10.48 -0.05 27.72
C TRP A 236 9.44 -1.12 27.34
N THR A 237 8.16 -0.84 27.65
CA THR A 237 7.04 -1.73 27.29
C THR A 237 6.98 -1.97 25.78
N SER A 238 7.14 -0.91 24.98
CA SER A 238 7.16 -0.99 23.52
C SER A 238 8.31 -1.86 23.03
N LEU A 239 9.51 -1.70 23.58
CA LEU A 239 10.69 -2.49 23.20
C LEU A 239 10.47 -3.97 23.51
N VAL A 240 10.08 -4.31 24.73
CA VAL A 240 9.86 -5.71 25.15
C VAL A 240 8.81 -6.38 24.26
N MET A 241 7.68 -5.71 24.03
CA MET A 241 6.60 -6.26 23.20
C MET A 241 7.02 -6.42 21.74
N SER A 242 7.72 -5.43 21.18
CA SER A 242 8.19 -5.47 19.80
C SER A 242 9.18 -6.60 19.57
N THR A 243 10.04 -6.91 20.54
CA THR A 243 10.99 -8.03 20.46
C THR A 243 10.29 -9.38 20.57
N LEU A 244 9.34 -9.54 21.51
CA LEU A 244 8.58 -10.79 21.67
C LEU A 244 7.76 -11.13 20.41
N ILE A 245 7.09 -10.13 19.83
CA ILE A 245 6.31 -10.29 18.60
C ILE A 245 7.24 -10.65 17.42
N ASP A 246 8.38 -9.96 17.30
CA ASP A 246 9.35 -10.20 16.24
C ASP A 246 9.88 -11.65 16.26
N VAL A 247 10.29 -12.13 17.44
CA VAL A 247 10.75 -13.52 17.62
C VAL A 247 9.63 -14.51 17.25
N GLN A 248 8.39 -14.28 17.70
CA GLN A 248 7.28 -15.19 17.41
C GLN A 248 6.92 -15.25 15.92
N TRP A 249 7.01 -14.12 15.20
CA TRP A 249 6.76 -14.06 13.77
C TRP A 249 7.87 -14.71 12.96
N LYS A 250 9.13 -14.41 13.30
CA LYS A 250 10.30 -15.01 12.67
C LYS A 250 10.33 -16.53 12.88
N ALA A 251 10.07 -17.00 14.10
CA ALA A 251 10.02 -18.44 14.41
C ALA A 251 8.93 -19.16 13.61
N ARG A 252 7.74 -18.57 13.49
CA ARG A 252 6.65 -19.17 12.68
C ARG A 252 6.95 -19.19 11.20
N LEU A 253 7.53 -18.11 10.66
CA LEU A 253 7.95 -18.08 9.26
C LEU A 253 9.04 -19.13 9.03
N PHE A 254 9.99 -19.26 9.94
CA PHE A 254 11.07 -20.24 9.87
C PHE A 254 10.55 -21.69 9.93
N ASP A 255 9.67 -22.02 10.88
CA ASP A 255 9.03 -23.34 10.97
C ASP A 255 8.21 -23.66 9.70
N HIS A 256 7.52 -22.66 9.13
CA HIS A 256 6.83 -22.85 7.86
C HIS A 256 7.81 -23.12 6.70
N LEU A 257 8.90 -22.36 6.62
CA LEU A 257 9.92 -22.56 5.58
C LEU A 257 10.52 -23.97 5.66
N LEU A 258 10.83 -24.47 6.85
CA LEU A 258 11.39 -25.81 7.03
C LEU A 258 10.46 -26.95 6.57
N ARG A 259 9.16 -26.71 6.48
CA ARG A 259 8.16 -27.70 6.04
C ARG A 259 7.87 -27.65 4.54
N LEU A 260 8.46 -26.71 3.81
CA LEU A 260 8.20 -26.55 2.37
C LEU A 260 8.98 -27.59 1.55
N PRO A 261 8.39 -28.09 0.44
CA PRO A 261 9.06 -29.03 -0.45
C PRO A 261 10.27 -28.39 -1.16
N LEU A 262 11.26 -29.20 -1.56
CA LEU A 262 12.49 -28.74 -2.22
C LEU A 262 12.22 -27.88 -3.47
N ASP A 263 11.16 -28.22 -4.23
CA ASP A 263 10.70 -27.50 -5.41
C ASP A 263 10.40 -26.00 -5.13
N TYR A 264 10.00 -25.64 -3.90
CA TYR A 264 9.83 -24.25 -3.49
C TYR A 264 11.16 -23.48 -3.43
N PHE A 265 12.24 -24.15 -3.00
CA PHE A 265 13.56 -23.55 -2.82
C PHE A 265 14.34 -23.47 -4.13
N GLU A 266 14.18 -24.43 -5.04
CA GLU A 266 14.84 -24.41 -6.35
C GLU A 266 14.34 -23.25 -7.23
N LYS A 267 13.09 -22.82 -7.04
CA LYS A 267 12.44 -21.78 -7.84
C LYS A 267 12.65 -20.36 -7.33
N ARG A 268 13.15 -20.16 -6.10
CA ARG A 268 13.23 -18.84 -5.44
C ARG A 268 14.64 -18.45 -5.05
N LYS A 269 14.95 -17.16 -5.21
CA LYS A 269 16.24 -16.63 -4.75
C LYS A 269 16.21 -16.45 -3.24
N LEU A 270 17.36 -16.66 -2.58
CA LEU A 270 17.53 -16.36 -1.15
C LEU A 270 17.08 -14.93 -0.77
N GLY A 271 17.25 -13.97 -1.68
CA GLY A 271 16.79 -12.59 -1.51
C GLY A 271 15.27 -12.45 -1.35
N ASP A 272 14.46 -13.32 -1.97
CA ASP A 272 13.00 -13.28 -1.85
C ASP A 272 12.54 -13.72 -0.46
N ILE A 273 13.26 -14.68 0.13
CA ILE A 273 13.02 -15.14 1.51
C ILE A 273 13.42 -14.03 2.48
N GLN A 274 14.59 -13.43 2.30
CA GLN A 274 15.04 -12.30 3.12
C GLN A 274 14.07 -11.11 3.08
N SER A 275 13.56 -10.78 1.90
CA SER A 275 12.56 -9.71 1.72
C SER A 275 11.28 -9.95 2.53
N ARG A 276 10.85 -11.21 2.69
CA ARG A 276 9.70 -11.56 3.55
C ARG A 276 9.98 -11.32 5.03
N PHE A 277 11.19 -11.61 5.50
CA PHE A 277 11.59 -11.28 6.88
C PHE A 277 11.60 -9.76 7.12
N THR A 278 12.12 -8.97 6.17
CA THR A 278 12.12 -7.50 6.25
C THR A 278 10.70 -6.93 6.18
N SER A 279 9.83 -7.50 5.34
CA SER A 279 8.43 -7.10 5.23
C SER A 279 7.67 -7.34 6.55
N LEU A 280 7.96 -8.44 7.26
CA LEU A 280 7.40 -8.69 8.58
C LEU A 280 7.85 -7.65 9.61
N ASP A 281 9.11 -7.24 9.59
CA ASP A 281 9.59 -6.18 10.49
C ASP A 281 8.89 -4.83 10.20
N THR A 282 8.73 -4.50 8.92
CA THR A 282 8.03 -3.28 8.49
C THR A 282 6.56 -3.30 8.91
N LEU A 283 5.87 -4.44 8.74
CA LEU A 283 4.49 -4.61 9.18
C LEU A 283 4.38 -4.49 10.71
N ARG A 284 5.31 -5.09 11.46
CA ARG A 284 5.36 -5.01 12.92
C ARG A 284 5.48 -3.55 13.37
N THR A 285 6.52 -2.84 12.93
CA THR A 285 6.78 -1.45 13.34
C THR A 285 5.63 -0.52 12.97
N THR A 286 5.03 -0.73 11.80
CA THR A 286 3.85 0.02 11.37
C THR A 286 2.68 -0.19 12.34
N LEU A 287 2.37 -1.44 12.70
CA LEU A 287 1.22 -1.76 13.56
C LEU A 287 1.45 -1.42 15.04
N THR A 288 2.65 -1.65 15.58
CA THR A 288 2.92 -1.45 17.00
C THR A 288 3.26 -0.01 17.36
N THR A 289 3.90 0.72 16.44
CA THR A 289 4.46 2.04 16.71
C THR A 289 3.74 3.12 15.91
N ASN A 290 3.78 3.04 14.57
CA ASN A 290 3.31 4.15 13.73
C ASN A 290 1.80 4.36 13.85
N VAL A 291 1.01 3.29 13.82
CA VAL A 291 -0.45 3.38 13.96
C VAL A 291 -0.85 3.90 15.34
N VAL A 292 -0.22 3.41 16.41
CA VAL A 292 -0.52 3.88 17.78
C VAL A 292 -0.17 5.35 17.93
N ASN A 293 1.02 5.76 17.49
CA ASN A 293 1.44 7.16 17.52
C ASN A 293 0.50 8.03 16.69
N SER A 294 0.12 7.61 15.48
CA SER A 294 -0.80 8.38 14.63
C SER A 294 -2.16 8.60 15.27
N ILE A 295 -2.69 7.60 16.00
CA ILE A 295 -3.96 7.75 16.73
C ILE A 295 -3.79 8.74 17.89
N ILE A 296 -2.71 8.63 18.66
CA ILE A 296 -2.43 9.53 19.80
C ILE A 296 -2.20 10.96 19.32
N ASP A 297 -1.40 11.15 18.27
CA ASP A 297 -1.14 12.45 17.65
C ASP A 297 -2.43 13.06 17.08
N GLY A 298 -3.32 12.23 16.54
CA GLY A 298 -4.66 12.63 16.10
C GLY A 298 -5.53 13.12 17.26
N ILE A 299 -5.59 12.36 18.36
CA ILE A 299 -6.31 12.75 19.59
C ILE A 299 -5.73 14.07 20.13
N MET A 300 -4.41 14.22 20.11
CA MET A 300 -3.76 15.44 20.54
C MET A 300 -4.06 16.64 19.70
N SER A 301 -3.95 16.47 18.38
CA SER A 301 -4.22 17.54 17.44
C SER A 301 -5.63 18.07 17.66
N ILE A 302 -6.60 17.17 17.87
CA ILE A 302 -7.97 17.54 18.23
C ILE A 302 -8.01 18.27 19.57
N GLY A 303 -7.35 17.75 20.61
CA GLY A 303 -7.31 18.38 21.93
C GLY A 303 -6.72 19.80 21.91
N LEU A 304 -5.62 20.00 21.19
CA LEU A 304 -4.98 21.30 21.00
C LEU A 304 -5.86 22.26 20.21
N ILE A 305 -6.50 21.79 19.13
CA ILE A 305 -7.46 22.60 18.37
C ILE A 305 -8.62 23.05 19.29
N VAL A 306 -9.17 22.15 20.11
CA VAL A 306 -10.23 22.50 21.07
C VAL A 306 -9.75 23.55 22.07
N MET A 307 -8.54 23.40 22.64
CA MET A 307 -7.97 24.43 23.52
C MET A 307 -7.82 25.76 22.78
N MET A 308 -7.28 25.75 21.56
CA MET A 308 -7.14 26.97 20.76
C MET A 308 -8.50 27.62 20.45
N VAL A 309 -9.56 26.83 20.27
CA VAL A 309 -10.93 27.35 20.12
C VAL A 309 -11.42 28.05 21.36
N LEU A 310 -11.19 27.47 22.53
CA LEU A 310 -11.63 28.04 23.80
C LEU A 310 -10.84 29.29 24.21
N TYR A 311 -9.52 29.34 23.93
CA TYR A 311 -8.64 30.42 24.38
C TYR A 311 -8.27 31.44 23.29
N GLY A 312 -8.19 31.04 22.02
CA GLY A 312 -7.48 31.77 20.96
C GLY A 312 -8.32 32.70 20.10
N GLY A 313 -9.66 32.66 20.16
CA GLY A 313 -10.53 33.57 19.41
C GLY A 313 -10.18 33.66 17.91
N TRP A 314 -9.83 34.85 17.42
CA TRP A 314 -9.50 35.07 16.00
C TRP A 314 -8.18 34.43 15.54
N LEU A 315 -7.26 34.14 16.47
CA LEU A 315 -5.92 33.62 16.17
C LEU A 315 -5.97 32.23 15.50
N ILE A 316 -7.06 31.48 15.69
CA ILE A 316 -7.27 30.15 15.11
C ILE A 316 -7.27 30.21 13.58
N TRP A 317 -7.91 31.23 13.00
CA TRP A 317 -8.01 31.38 11.54
C TRP A 317 -6.64 31.62 10.90
N VAL A 318 -5.78 32.36 11.59
CA VAL A 318 -4.39 32.60 11.16
C VAL A 318 -3.60 31.30 11.15
N ILE A 319 -3.74 30.49 12.21
CA ILE A 319 -3.00 29.25 12.37
C ILE A 319 -3.49 28.19 11.37
N LEU A 320 -4.81 28.04 11.20
CA LEU A 320 -5.39 27.15 10.19
C LEU A 320 -4.95 27.54 8.77
N GLY A 321 -4.91 28.84 8.47
CA GLY A 321 -4.39 29.34 7.19
C GLY A 321 -2.93 28.97 6.97
N PHE A 322 -2.09 29.14 7.99
CA PHE A 322 -0.67 28.78 7.92
C PHE A 322 -0.46 27.26 7.76
N THR A 323 -1.21 26.44 8.51
CA THR A 323 -1.16 24.98 8.38
C THR A 323 -1.58 24.52 6.99
N ALA A 324 -2.62 25.12 6.41
CA ALA A 324 -3.07 24.79 5.05
C ALA A 324 -1.99 25.09 4.00
N VAL A 325 -1.35 26.26 4.08
CA VAL A 325 -0.24 26.63 3.20
C VAL A 325 0.94 25.68 3.36
N TYR A 326 1.33 25.35 4.59
CA TYR A 326 2.42 24.41 4.86
C TYR A 326 2.15 23.02 4.25
N THR A 327 0.92 22.50 4.40
CA THR A 327 0.55 21.19 3.82
C THR A 327 0.47 21.18 2.29
N GLN A 328 0.27 22.33 1.64
CA GLN A 328 0.32 22.42 0.18
C GLN A 328 1.75 22.52 -0.38
N LEU A 329 2.69 22.99 0.44
CA LEU A 329 4.08 23.17 0.06
C LEU A 329 4.92 21.90 0.26
N THR A 330 4.48 21.00 1.15
CA THR A 330 5.15 19.74 1.51
C THR A 330 4.57 18.57 0.72
#